data_AF-A0A7S3LLU4-F1
#
_entry.id   AF-A0A7S3LLU4-F1
#
_cell.length_a   1.000
_cell.length_b   1.000
_cell.length_c   1.000
_cell.angle_alpha   90.00
_cell.angle_beta   90.00
_cell.angle_gamma   90.00
#
_symmetry.space_group_name_H-M   'P 1'
#
loop_
_entity.id
_entity.type
_entity.pdbx_description
1 polymer ?
#
loop_
_entity_poly.entity_id
_entity_poly.type
_entity_poly.pdbx_seq_one_letter_code
_entity_poly.pdbx_strand_id
1 'polypeptide(L)'
;TEFKEHYAEMTMKEREKQFAFLYLNFIQSNALMKINVGDHASEMLHQIAQGEGEINKNMFDECEKTVFSNMRNNAWPRFRESQIYKDHVTKADISQLSQISGGEHML
;
A
#
# COMPACT_ATOMS: atom_id res chain seq x y z
N THR A 1 7.92 6.37 -2.38
CA THR A 1 6.65 6.00 -1.73
C THR A 1 6.84 6.30 -0.27
N GLU A 2 5.81 6.85 0.38
CA GLU A 2 5.89 7.33 1.76
C GLU A 2 6.42 6.27 2.73
N PHE A 3 6.05 5.00 2.54
CA PHE A 3 6.55 3.90 3.37
C PHE A 3 8.08 3.73 3.28
N LYS A 4 8.64 3.63 2.07
CA LYS A 4 10.08 3.44 1.88
C LYS A 4 10.89 4.60 2.45
N GLU A 5 10.46 5.82 2.18
CA GLU A 5 11.14 7.03 2.66
C GLU A 5 11.15 7.05 4.19
N HIS A 6 10.00 6.79 4.82
CA HIS A 6 9.90 6.69 6.27
C HIS A 6 10.73 5.55 6.85
N TYR A 7 10.70 4.36 6.22
CA TYR A 7 11.46 3.19 6.68
C TYR A 7 12.98 3.42 6.60
N ALA A 8 13.45 4.16 5.59
CA ALA A 8 14.87 4.47 5.42
C ALA A 8 15.41 5.43 6.49
N GLU A 9 14.55 6.27 7.05
CA GLU A 9 14.87 7.23 8.11
C GLU A 9 14.85 6.60 9.52
N MET A 10 14.23 5.43 9.68
CA MET A 10 14.16 4.72 10.96
C MET A 10 15.54 4.30 11.49
N THR A 11 15.69 4.37 12.80
CA THR A 11 16.79 3.72 13.53
C THR A 11 16.75 2.21 13.33
N MET A 12 17.86 1.52 13.62
CA MET A 12 17.90 0.06 13.48
C MET A 12 16.85 -0.64 14.36
N LYS A 13 16.69 -0.18 15.60
CA LYS A 13 15.68 -0.71 16.56
C LYS A 13 14.25 -0.52 16.07
N GLU A 14 13.96 0.59 15.41
CA GLU A 14 12.65 0.83 14.80
C GLU A 14 12.43 -0.08 13.59
N ARG A 15 13.46 -0.27 12.75
CA ARG A 15 13.39 -1.19 11.61
C ARG A 15 13.19 -2.64 12.04
N GLU A 16 13.82 -3.09 13.11
CA GLU A 16 13.60 -4.42 13.70
C GLU A 16 12.15 -4.61 14.13
N LYS A 17 11.59 -3.64 14.86
CA LYS A 17 10.18 -3.67 15.28
C LYS A 17 9.22 -3.66 14.09
N GLN A 18 9.48 -2.79 13.13
CA GLN A 18 8.65 -2.65 11.94
C GLN A 18 8.73 -3.91 11.07
N PHE A 19 9.92 -4.50 10.92
CA PHE A 19 10.12 -5.77 10.23
C PHE A 19 9.32 -6.89 10.91
N ALA A 20 9.44 -7.05 12.23
CA ALA A 20 8.70 -8.07 12.96
C ALA A 20 7.18 -7.91 12.79
N PHE A 21 6.68 -6.68 12.89
CA PHE A 21 5.26 -6.38 12.66
C PHE A 21 4.82 -6.76 11.23
N LEU A 22 5.57 -6.31 10.22
CA LEU A 22 5.23 -6.58 8.82
C LEU A 22 5.31 -8.08 8.50
N TYR A 23 6.37 -8.74 8.96
CA TYR A 23 6.60 -10.15 8.70
C TYR A 23 5.47 -11.01 9.28
N LEU A 24 5.10 -10.78 10.56
CA LEU A 24 4.08 -11.56 11.25
C LEU A 24 2.67 -11.34 10.67
N ASN A 25 2.35 -10.12 10.24
CA ASN A 25 0.99 -9.79 9.82
C ASN A 25 0.74 -9.97 8.32
N PHE A 26 1.79 -9.89 7.50
CA PHE A 26 1.64 -9.77 6.04
C PHE A 26 2.51 -10.72 5.21
N ILE A 27 3.62 -11.25 5.75
CA ILE A 27 4.59 -12.01 4.94
C ILE A 27 4.58 -13.50 5.27
N GLN A 28 4.62 -13.86 6.55
CA GLN A 28 4.74 -15.26 6.96
C GLN A 28 3.63 -16.15 6.37
N SER A 29 3.93 -17.43 6.17
CA SER A 29 3.04 -18.34 5.44
C SER A 29 1.63 -18.46 6.00
N ASN A 30 1.46 -18.27 7.31
CA ASN A 30 0.20 -18.32 8.04
C ASN A 30 -0.34 -16.92 8.43
N ALA A 31 0.20 -15.84 7.85
CA ALA A 31 -0.30 -14.49 8.09
C ALA A 31 -1.76 -14.36 7.65
N LEU A 32 -2.63 -13.87 8.54
CA LEU A 32 -4.06 -13.68 8.24
C LEU A 32 -4.29 -12.68 7.11
N MET A 33 -3.39 -11.69 6.98
CA MET A 33 -3.43 -10.68 5.93
C MET A 33 -2.25 -10.86 4.97
N LYS A 34 -1.90 -12.11 4.67
CA LYS A 34 -0.79 -12.43 3.76
C LYS A 34 -0.96 -11.70 2.43
N ILE A 35 0.07 -10.97 2.01
CA ILE A 35 0.12 -10.27 0.73
C ILE A 35 1.07 -11.00 -0.23
N ASN A 36 0.83 -10.85 -1.53
CA ASN A 36 1.75 -11.35 -2.54
C ASN A 36 2.86 -10.32 -2.80
N VAL A 37 4.07 -10.65 -2.34
CA VAL A 37 5.27 -9.80 -2.46
C VAL A 37 6.26 -10.29 -3.52
N GLY A 38 5.95 -11.38 -4.23
CA GLY A 38 6.85 -12.06 -5.16
C GLY A 38 7.77 -13.08 -4.47
N ASP A 39 8.08 -14.16 -5.18
CA ASP A 39 8.77 -15.33 -4.59
C ASP A 39 10.16 -14.97 -4.06
N HIS A 40 10.95 -14.21 -4.84
CA HIS A 40 12.30 -13.81 -4.43
C HIS A 40 12.31 -12.93 -3.17
N ALA A 41 11.47 -11.89 -3.14
CA ALA A 41 11.35 -11.03 -1.97
C ALA A 41 10.81 -11.80 -0.75
N SER A 42 9.87 -12.72 -0.95
CA SER A 42 9.34 -13.57 0.13
C SER A 42 10.44 -14.45 0.74
N GLU A 43 11.26 -15.08 -0.09
CA GLU A 43 12.37 -15.93 0.36
C GLU A 43 13.41 -15.12 1.15
N MET A 44 13.82 -13.96 0.63
CA MET A 44 14.75 -13.07 1.33
C MET A 44 14.21 -12.62 2.70
N LEU A 45 12.93 -12.24 2.79
CA LEU A 45 12.32 -11.85 4.06
C LEU A 45 12.21 -13.03 5.04
N HIS A 46 12.04 -14.26 4.56
CA HIS A 46 12.08 -15.47 5.39
C HIS A 46 13.48 -15.74 5.95
N GLN A 47 14.53 -15.62 5.13
CA GLN A 47 15.92 -15.79 5.58
C GLN A 47 16.27 -14.79 6.68
N ILE A 48 15.88 -13.52 6.51
CA ILE A 48 16.08 -12.49 7.55
C ILE A 48 15.35 -12.84 8.83
N ALA A 49 14.09 -13.32 8.75
CA ALA A 49 13.34 -13.74 9.93
C ALA A 49 13.94 -14.96 10.65
N GLN A 50 14.69 -15.80 9.93
CA GLN A 50 15.40 -16.96 10.46
C GLN A 50 16.79 -16.60 11.03
N GLY A 51 17.20 -15.33 10.93
CA GLY A 51 18.52 -14.87 11.37
C GLY A 51 19.64 -15.15 10.37
N GLU A 52 19.31 -15.52 9.14
CA GLU A 52 20.26 -15.81 8.05
C GLU A 52 20.55 -14.58 7.17
N GLY A 53 19.96 -13.43 7.49
CA GLY A 53 20.15 -12.18 6.77
C GLY A 53 20.06 -10.95 7.66
N GLU A 54 20.32 -9.78 7.07
CA GLU A 54 20.39 -8.51 7.80
C GLU A 54 19.23 -7.57 7.44
N ILE A 55 18.63 -7.00 8.48
CA ILE A 55 17.67 -5.90 8.34
C ILE A 55 18.41 -4.65 7.85
N ASN A 56 17.97 -4.11 6.73
CA ASN A 56 18.58 -2.91 6.14
C ASN A 56 17.50 -1.98 5.57
N LYS A 57 17.86 -0.71 5.36
CA LYS A 57 16.92 0.36 4.96
C LYS A 57 16.24 0.15 3.61
N ASN A 58 16.73 -0.75 2.76
CA ASN A 58 16.23 -0.96 1.39
C ASN A 58 15.58 -2.34 1.21
N MET A 59 15.47 -3.17 2.26
CA MET A 59 15.05 -4.58 2.13
C MET A 59 13.62 -4.76 1.60
N PHE A 60 12.78 -3.74 1.69
CA PHE A 60 11.41 -3.77 1.17
C PHE A 60 11.27 -3.18 -0.24
N ASP A 61 12.34 -2.70 -0.87
CA ASP A 61 12.29 -2.06 -2.20
C ASP A 61 11.64 -2.95 -3.27
N GLU A 62 12.02 -4.23 -3.29
CA GLU A 62 11.50 -5.19 -4.25
C GLU A 62 10.06 -5.60 -3.93
N CYS A 63 9.80 -5.92 -2.65
CA CYS A 63 8.47 -6.23 -2.15
C CYS A 63 7.47 -5.12 -2.51
N GLU A 64 7.82 -3.86 -2.26
CA GLU A 64 6.97 -2.72 -2.53
C GLU A 64 6.72 -2.52 -4.03
N LYS A 65 7.75 -2.65 -4.87
CA LYS A 65 7.60 -2.61 -6.33
C LYS A 65 6.62 -3.69 -6.81
N THR A 66 6.72 -4.91 -6.29
CA THR A 66 5.83 -6.01 -6.66
C THR A 66 4.39 -5.74 -6.24
N VAL A 67 4.17 -5.34 -4.98
CA VAL A 67 2.83 -5.03 -4.46
C VAL A 67 2.22 -3.87 -5.24
N PHE A 68 2.98 -2.80 -5.47
CA PHE A 68 2.51 -1.65 -6.24
C PHE A 68 2.17 -2.02 -7.68
N SER A 69 3.02 -2.81 -8.35
CA SER A 69 2.75 -3.29 -9.72
C SER A 69 1.47 -4.13 -9.77
N ASN A 70 1.29 -5.05 -8.81
CA ASN A 70 0.08 -5.86 -8.69
C ASN A 70 -1.17 -4.99 -8.47
N MET A 71 -1.08 -4.00 -7.60
CA MET A 71 -2.17 -3.06 -7.36
C MET A 71 -2.49 -2.25 -8.62
N ARG A 72 -1.48 -1.66 -9.26
CA ARG A 72 -1.63 -0.82 -10.45
C ARG A 72 -2.23 -1.57 -11.63
N ASN A 73 -1.81 -2.81 -11.86
CA ASN A 73 -2.20 -3.57 -13.04
C ASN A 73 -3.48 -4.37 -12.83
N ASN A 74 -3.80 -4.77 -11.59
CA ASN A 74 -4.95 -5.63 -11.30
C ASN A 74 -6.01 -4.96 -10.44
N ALA A 75 -5.65 -4.40 -9.29
CA ALA A 75 -6.63 -3.86 -8.34
C ALA A 75 -7.21 -2.52 -8.82
N TRP A 76 -6.35 -1.63 -9.32
CA TRP A 76 -6.73 -0.28 -9.72
C TRP A 76 -7.71 -0.23 -10.91
N PRO A 77 -7.54 -1.00 -12.00
CA PRO A 77 -8.52 -1.02 -13.09
C PRO A 77 -9.90 -1.48 -12.60
N ARG A 78 -9.95 -2.56 -11.80
CA ARG A 78 -11.19 -3.08 -11.21
C ARG A 78 -11.85 -2.07 -10.25
N PHE A 79 -11.05 -1.38 -9.45
CA PHE A 79 -11.55 -0.34 -8.55
C PHE A 79 -12.20 0.80 -9.34
N ARG A 80 -11.57 1.30 -10.41
CA ARG A 80 -12.14 2.36 -11.26
C ARG A 80 -13.46 1.96 -11.91
N GLU A 81 -13.64 0.68 -12.23
CA GLU A 81 -14.88 0.17 -12.80
C GLU A 81 -15.95 -0.15 -11.75
N SER A 82 -15.55 -0.25 -10.48
CA SER A 82 -16.45 -0.59 -9.37
C SER A 82 -17.49 0.49 -9.10
N GLN A 83 -18.62 0.08 -8.53
CA GLN A 83 -19.67 1.01 -8.12
C GLN A 83 -19.18 1.97 -7.03
N ILE A 84 -18.29 1.53 -6.15
CA ILE A 84 -17.69 2.35 -5.08
C ILE A 84 -17.05 3.62 -5.67
N TYR A 85 -16.25 3.45 -6.73
CA TYR A 85 -15.61 4.57 -7.39
C TYR A 85 -16.61 5.45 -8.13
N LYS A 86 -17.55 4.84 -8.87
CA LYS A 86 -18.60 5.56 -9.62
C LYS A 86 -19.49 6.40 -8.71
N ASP A 87 -19.89 5.87 -7.55
CA ASP A 87 -20.68 6.58 -6.54
C ASP A 87 -19.91 7.77 -5.95
N HIS A 88 -18.60 7.63 -5.79
CA HIS A 88 -17.76 8.72 -5.29
C HIS A 88 -17.63 9.83 -6.33
N VAL A 89 -17.40 9.48 -7.60
CA VAL A 89 -17.31 10.45 -8.71
C VAL A 89 -18.63 11.17 -8.93
N THR A 90 -19.76 10.45 -8.98
CA THR A 90 -21.08 11.09 -9.14
C THR A 90 -21.43 12.02 -7.98
N LYS A 91 -21.06 11.68 -6.74
CA LYS A 91 -21.20 12.60 -5.59
C LYS A 91 -20.31 13.83 -5.72
N ALA A 92 -19.07 13.68 -6.20
CA ALA A 92 -18.17 14.80 -6.46
C ALA A 92 -18.70 15.72 -7.57
N ASP A 93 -19.26 15.16 -8.64
CA ASP A 93 -19.89 15.92 -9.73
C ASP A 93 -21.15 16.68 -9.26
N ILE A 94 -21.99 16.06 -8.43
CA ILE A 94 -23.17 16.72 -7.82
C ILE A 94 -22.72 17.86 -6.88
N SER A 95 -21.64 17.68 -6.13
CA SER A 95 -21.09 18.74 -5.27
C SER A 95 -20.57 19.94 -6.08
N GLN A 96 -19.97 19.72 -7.26
CA GLN A 96 -19.55 20.82 -8.13
C GLN A 96 -20.73 21.53 -8.81
N LEU A 97 -21.79 20.80 -9.19
CA LEU A 97 -23.01 21.39 -9.77
C LEU A 97 -23.80 22.23 -8.74
N SER A 98 -23.81 21.83 -7.47
CA SER A 98 -24.46 22.61 -6.40
C SER A 98 -23.79 23.96 -6.11
N GLN A 99 -22.49 24.10 -6.39
CA GLN A 99 -21.78 25.39 -6.26
C GLN A 99 -21.98 26.31 -7.47
N ILE A 100 -22.31 25.77 -8.64
CA ILE A 100 -22.60 26.56 -9.84
C ILE A 100 -24.03 27.11 -9.82
N SER A 101 -25.00 26.37 -9.23
CA SER A 101 -26.40 26.81 -9.16
C SER A 101 -26.73 27.79 -8.02
N GLY A 102 -25.79 28.09 -7.11
CA GLY A 102 -26.00 29.01 -5.99
C GLY A 102 -25.84 30.50 -6.32
N GLY A 103 -25.56 30.85 -7.57
CA GLY A 103 -25.23 32.22 -8.00
C GLY A 103 -26.31 32.96 -8.80
N GLU A 104 -27.43 32.32 -9.15
CA GLU A 104 -28.51 32.97 -9.91
C GLU A 104 -29.85 32.83 -9.17
N HIS A 105 -30.05 33.67 -8.16
CA HIS A 105 -31.33 34.30 -7.84
C HIS A 105 -31.15 35.26 -6.66
N MET A 106 -31.06 36.56 -6.96
CA MET A 106 -32.09 37.52 -6.52
C MET A 106 -31.83 38.87 -7.20
N LEU A 107 -32.87 39.30 -7.92
CA LEU A 107 -33.14 40.66 -8.35
C LEU A 107 -33.19 41.62 -7.15
#